data_AF-A0A957R0A3-F1
#
_entry.id   AF-A0A957R0A3-F1
#
_cell.length_a   1.000
_cell.length_b   1.000
_cell.length_c   1.000
_cell.angle_alpha   90.00
_cell.angle_beta   90.00
_cell.angle_gamma   90.00
#
_symmetry.space_group_name_H-M   'P 1'
#
loop_
_entity.id
_entity.type
_entity.pdbx_description
1 polymer ?
#
loop_
_entity_poly.entity_id
_entity_poly.type
_entity_poly.pdbx_seq_one_letter_code
_entity_poly.pdbx_strand_id
1 'polypeptide(L)' 'ALETLTGTGNLTIPAGTQGGQTIRLKGKGMPNVKNKNKVGDLLVTIQIVVPKQLSETEKQLYEQLAALRDGQPVS' A
#
# COMPACT_ATOMS: atom_id res chain seq x y z
N ALA A 1 -8.74 -8.01 2.16
CA ALA A 1 -9.47 -7.63 0.94
C ALA A 1 -9.64 -6.12 0.92
N LEU A 2 -9.56 -5.50 -0.25
CA LEU A 2 -9.78 -4.06 -0.44
C LEU A 2 -11.23 -3.85 -0.89
N GLU A 3 -11.95 -2.95 -0.23
CA GLU A 3 -13.28 -2.53 -0.65
C GLU A 3 -13.19 -1.70 -1.94
N THR A 4 -14.01 -2.04 -2.93
CA THR A 4 -14.11 -1.32 -4.19
C THR A 4 -15.57 -1.04 -4.51
N LEU A 5 -15.82 -0.15 -5.47
CA LEU A 5 -17.17 0.20 -5.91
C LEU A 5 -17.98 -0.98 -6.47
N THR A 6 -17.29 -2.05 -6.88
CA THR A 6 -17.90 -3.25 -7.47
C THR A 6 -17.87 -4.45 -6.52
N GLY A 7 -17.60 -4.22 -5.22
CA GLY A 7 -17.40 -5.23 -4.20
C GLY A 7 -15.94 -5.38 -3.79
N THR A 8 -15.56 -6.53 -3.22
CA THR A 8 -14.21 -6.73 -2.70
C THR A 8 -13.21 -7.14 -3.79
N GLY A 9 -11.98 -6.65 -3.67
CA GLY A 9 -10.83 -7.04 -4.48
C GLY A 9 -9.72 -7.62 -3.61
N ASN A 10 -8.96 -8.58 -4.14
CA ASN A 10 -7.73 -9.03 -3.51
C ASN A 10 -6.56 -8.22 -4.06
N LEU A 11 -5.75 -7.68 -3.16
CA LEU A 11 -4.52 -6.96 -3.46
C LEU A 11 -3.38 -7.68 -2.75
N THR A 12 -2.45 -8.22 -3.53
CA THR A 12 -1.19 -8.76 -3.01
C THR A 12 -0.15 -7.65 -3.03
N ILE A 13 0.52 -7.42 -1.90
CA ILE A 13 1.63 -6.47 -1.78
C ILE A 13 2.94 -7.27 -1.79
N PRO A 14 3.75 -7.18 -2.86
CA PRO A 14 5.05 -7.85 -2.92
C PRO A 14 5.99 -7.36 -1.81
N ALA A 15 6.87 -8.25 -1.33
CA ALA A 15 7.97 -7.83 -0.46
C ALA A 15 8.85 -6.79 -1.17
N GLY A 16 9.28 -5.76 -0.43
CA GLY A 16 10.06 -4.65 -0.99
C GLY A 16 9.26 -3.58 -1.73
N THR A 17 7.92 -3.64 -1.72
CA THR A 17 7.06 -2.55 -2.23
C THR A 17 7.40 -1.23 -1.54
N GLN A 18 7.59 -0.18 -2.34
CA GLN A 18 7.97 1.14 -1.83
C GLN A 18 6.76 2.00 -1.54
N GLY A 19 6.93 2.96 -0.61
CA GLY A 19 5.97 4.04 -0.42
C GLY A 19 5.81 4.84 -1.72
N GLY A 20 4.57 5.21 -2.05
CA GLY A 20 4.23 5.92 -3.28
C GLY A 20 4.04 5.01 -4.51
N GLN A 21 4.37 3.72 -4.44
CA GLN A 21 4.14 2.80 -5.55
C GLN A 21 2.63 2.65 -5.84
N THR A 22 2.23 2.76 -7.11
CA THR A 22 0.85 2.57 -7.54
C THR A 22 0.64 1.16 -8.09
N ILE A 23 -0.37 0.47 -7.57
CA ILE A 23 -0.82 -0.86 -8.03
C ILE A 23 -2.17 -0.72 -8.72
N ARG A 24 -2.31 -1.39 -9.87
CA ARG A 24 -3.53 -1.36 -10.68
C ARG A 24 -4.39 -2.59 -10.45
N LEU A 25 -5.62 -2.38 -10.00
CA LEU A 25 -6.66 -3.39 -9.91
C LEU A 25 -7.58 -3.29 -11.14
N LYS A 26 -7.33 -4.20 -12.10
CA LYS A 26 -8.04 -4.20 -13.39
C LYS A 26 -9.53 -4.46 -13.21
N GLY A 27 -10.37 -3.64 -13.84
CA GLY A 27 -11.83 -3.81 -13.86
C GLY A 27 -12.53 -3.54 -12.52
N LYS A 28 -11.84 -2.91 -11.56
CA LYS A 28 -12.39 -2.53 -10.25
C LYS A 28 -12.68 -1.04 -10.12
N GLY A 29 -12.55 -0.29 -11.21
CA GLY A 29 -12.84 1.14 -11.28
C GLY A 29 -14.31 1.44 -11.60
N MET A 30 -14.59 2.71 -11.89
CA MET A 30 -15.94 3.18 -12.16
C MET A 30 -16.57 2.52 -13.41
N PRO A 31 -17.86 2.17 -13.37
CA PRO A 31 -18.60 1.78 -14.56
C PRO A 31 -18.76 2.97 -15.51
N ASN A 32 -18.73 2.71 -16.81
CA ASN A 32 -18.95 3.73 -17.82
C ASN A 32 -20.44 4.10 -17.89
N VAL A 33 -20.73 5.40 -17.76
CA VAL A 33 -22.10 5.95 -17.73
C VAL A 33 -22.88 5.63 -19.02
N LYS A 34 -22.21 5.61 -20.18
CA LYS A 34 -22.83 5.35 -21.49
C LYS A 34 -22.89 3.86 -21.85
N ASN A 35 -22.06 3.02 -21.22
CA ASN A 35 -22.01 1.59 -21.48
C ASN A 35 -21.69 0.82 -20.20
N LYS A 36 -22.73 0.29 -19.55
CA LYS A 36 -22.64 -0.43 -18.28
C LYS A 36 -21.79 -1.71 -18.34
N ASN A 37 -21.47 -2.23 -19.54
CA ASN A 37 -20.61 -3.40 -19.71
C ASN A 37 -19.10 -3.04 -19.70
N LYS A 38 -18.76 -1.75 -19.64
CA LYS A 38 -17.37 -1.29 -19.52
C LYS A 38 -17.13 -0.71 -18.12
N VAL A 39 -16.07 -1.20 -17.48
CA VAL A 39 -15.58 -0.70 -16.18
C VAL A 39 -14.13 -0.26 -16.32
N GLY A 40 -13.76 0.79 -15.58
CA GLY A 40 -12.38 1.24 -15.49
C GLY A 40 -11.53 0.40 -14.54
N ASP A 41 -10.30 0.84 -14.32
CA ASP A 41 -9.37 0.26 -13.35
C ASP A 41 -9.34 1.10 -12.07
N LEU A 42 -9.06 0.45 -10.94
CA LEU A 42 -8.79 1.14 -9.68
C LEU A 42 -7.27 1.22 -9.49
N LEU A 43 -6.76 2.42 -9.28
CA LEU A 43 -5.35 2.67 -8.97
C LEU A 43 -5.20 2.89 -7.46
N VAL A 44 -4.34 2.10 -6.84
CA VAL A 44 -4.08 2.13 -5.40
C VAL A 44 -2.66 2.56 -5.17
N THR A 45 -2.45 3.68 -4.49
CA THR A 45 -1.10 4.16 -4.12
C THR A 45 -0.79 3.72 -2.70
N ILE A 46 0.34 3.04 -2.52
CA ILE A 46 0.81 2.57 -1.22
C ILE A 46 1.32 3.76 -0.40
N GLN A 47 0.86 3.86 0.84
CA GLN A 47 1.35 4.84 1.80
C GLN A 47 1.96 4.09 2.99
N ILE A 48 3.20 4.44 3.33
CA ILE A 48 3.86 3.94 4.54
C ILE A 48 3.58 4.96 5.64
N VAL A 49 2.97 4.51 6.73
CA VAL A 49 2.66 5.34 7.90
C VAL A 49 3.54 4.89 9.04
N VAL A 50 4.39 5.80 9.54
CA VAL A 50 5.23 5.56 10.72
C VAL A 50 4.43 5.94 11.97
N PRO A 51 4.38 5.08 13.02
CA PRO A 51 3.68 5.39 14.25
C PRO A 51 4.31 6.60 14.97
N LYS A 52 3.46 7.46 15.55
CA LYS A 52 3.89 8.67 16.27
C LYS A 52 4.42 8.41 17.68
N GLN A 53 3.95 7.31 18.28
CA GLN A 53 4.32 6.90 19.63
C GLN A 53 4.83 5.48 19.54
N LEU A 54 6.00 5.23 20.10
CA LEU A 54 6.64 3.92 20.13
C LEU A 54 6.72 3.46 21.58
N SER A 55 6.37 2.21 21.81
CA SER A 55 6.76 1.49 23.02
C SER A 55 8.28 1.27 23.04
N GLU A 56 8.81 0.96 24.23
CA GLU A 56 10.24 0.68 24.39
C GLU A 56 10.70 -0.48 23.49
N THR A 57 9.91 -1.55 23.40
CA THR A 57 10.19 -2.71 22.55
C THR A 57 10.21 -2.33 21.06
N GLU A 58 9.25 -1.53 20.59
CA GLU A 58 9.22 -1.10 19.18
C GLU A 58 10.45 -0.24 18.85
N LYS A 59 10.83 0.67 19.74
CA LYS A 59 12.03 1.51 19.57
C LYS A 59 13.29 0.65 19.40
N GLN A 60 13.47 -0.35 20.26
CA GLN A 60 14.61 -1.28 20.19
C GLN A 60 14.65 -2.06 18.86
N LEU A 61 13.49 -2.49 18.35
CA LEU A 61 13.41 -3.18 17.05
C LEU A 61 13.79 -2.27 15.89
N TYR A 62 13.36 -0.99 15.91
CA TYR A 62 13.76 -0.02 14.89
C TYR A 62 15.26 0.28 14.94
N GLU A 63 15.86 0.41 16.12
CA GLU A 63 17.31 0.62 16.30
C GLU A 63 18.13 -0.57 15.78
N GLN A 64 17.70 -1.80 16.08
CA GLN A 64 18.31 -3.02 15.53
C GLN A 64 18.23 -3.06 14.01
N LEU A 65 17.05 -2.73 13.45
CA LEU A 65 16.87 -2.67 12.01
C LEU A 65 17.78 -1.61 11.37
N ALA A 66 17.93 -0.44 12.00
CA ALA A 66 18.80 0.62 11.52
C ALA A 66 20.29 0.21 11.54
N ALA A 67 20.73 -0.48 12.61
CA ALA A 67 22.09 -1.01 12.72
C ALA A 67 22.39 -2.06 11.64
N LEU A 68 21.43 -2.94 11.33
CA LEU A 68 21.56 -3.93 10.25
C LEU A 68 21.62 -3.32 8.84
N ARG A 69 21.25 -2.05 8.68
CA ARG A 69 21.20 -1.34 7.40
C ARG A 69 22.33 -0.32 7.24
N ASP A 70 23.39 -0.43 8.04
CA ASP A 70 24.58 0.43 8.03
C ASP A 70 24.28 1.93 8.11
N GLY A 71 23.25 2.32 8.89
CA GLY A 71 22.95 3.74 9.13
C GLY A 71 22.51 4.51 7.88
N GLN A 72 22.10 3.84 6.79
CA GLN A 72 21.46 4.49 5.67
C GLN A 72 20.19 5.20 6.16
N PRO A 73 20.08 6.54 6.04
CA PRO A 73 18.91 7.25 6.51
C PRO A 73 17.68 6.75 5.76
N VAL A 74 16.66 6.35 6.53
CA VAL A 74 15.30 6.18 6.02
C VAL A 74 14.84 7.55 5.51
N SER A 75 14.93 7.73 4.19
CA SER A 75 14.47 8.94 3.50
C SER A 75 12.96 8.89 3.32
#